data_AF-A0A7S2Y824-F1
#
_entry.id   AF-A0A7S2Y824-F1
#
_cell.length_a   1.000
_cell.length_b   1.000
_cell.length_c   1.000
_cell.angle_alpha   90.00
_cell.angle_beta   90.00
_cell.angle_gamma   90.00
#
_symmetry.space_group_name_H-M   'P 1'
#
loop_
_entity.id
_entity.type
_entity.pdbx_description
1 polymer ?
#
loop_
_entity_poly.entity_id
_entity_poly.type
_entity_poly.pdbx_seq_one_letter_code
_entity_poly.pdbx_strand_id
1 'polypeptide(L)'
;PWSTIKRVIEEELGPIPTTFAYVDQKPLASASIAQVHRARLLSGEDVVIKVQKPGIDESLKTDLGFLFSAARILEFIQPEWERTSLSGVAGDLRASMLEELDFNKEAKNTIEFRRFLLDQGLMNVAAAPRVYLEYTSKKVMTLEYLNGVSLLDE
;
A
#
# COMPACT_ATOMS: atom_id res chain seq x y z
N PRO A 1 -6.20 14.08 6.47
CA PRO A 1 -7.52 14.74 6.26
C PRO A 1 -8.14 14.29 4.94
N TRP A 2 -9.47 14.17 4.85
CA TRP A 2 -10.15 13.74 3.63
C TRP A 2 -9.82 14.61 2.42
N SER A 3 -9.81 15.95 2.57
CA SER A 3 -9.49 16.89 1.48
C SER A 3 -8.13 16.61 0.83
N THR A 4 -7.14 16.23 1.63
CA THR A 4 -5.79 15.87 1.18
C THR A 4 -5.80 14.56 0.37
N ILE A 5 -6.52 13.55 0.85
CA ILE A 5 -6.64 12.24 0.16
C ILE A 5 -7.46 12.38 -1.12
N LYS A 6 -8.59 13.08 -1.06
CA LYS A 6 -9.43 13.42 -2.21
C LYS A 6 -8.58 14.04 -3.33
N ARG A 7 -7.72 15.00 -3.00
CA ARG A 7 -6.84 15.64 -3.98
C ARG A 7 -5.91 14.64 -4.67
N VAL A 8 -5.32 13.69 -3.95
CA VAL A 8 -4.47 12.64 -4.56
C VAL A 8 -5.29 11.76 -5.51
N ILE A 9 -6.50 11.36 -5.10
CA ILE A 9 -7.40 10.58 -5.97
C ILE A 9 -7.68 11.36 -7.25
N GLU A 10 -8.01 12.65 -7.14
CA GLU A 10 -8.38 13.48 -8.28
C GLU A 10 -7.20 13.81 -9.20
N GLU A 11 -5.99 13.96 -8.65
CA GLU A 11 -4.75 14.15 -9.42
C GLU A 11 -4.38 12.91 -10.24
N GLU A 12 -4.62 11.71 -9.70
CA GLU A 12 -4.19 10.45 -10.32
C GLU A 12 -5.26 9.82 -11.23
N LEU A 13 -6.54 9.93 -10.87
CA LEU A 13 -7.66 9.25 -11.55
C LEU A 13 -8.69 10.20 -12.15
N GLY A 14 -8.48 11.52 -12.05
CA GLY A 14 -9.46 12.54 -12.44
C GLY A 14 -10.57 12.74 -11.39
N PRO A 15 -11.51 13.68 -11.64
CA PRO A 15 -12.54 14.05 -10.66
C PRO A 15 -13.31 12.85 -10.15
N ILE A 16 -13.52 12.73 -8.84
CA ILE A 16 -14.19 11.54 -8.25
C ILE A 16 -15.50 11.16 -8.97
N PRO A 17 -16.41 12.11 -9.30
CA PRO A 17 -17.69 11.77 -9.95
C PRO A 17 -17.57 11.19 -11.37
N THR A 18 -16.40 11.26 -12.03
CA THR A 18 -16.19 10.63 -13.34
C THR A 18 -15.84 9.16 -13.26
N THR A 19 -15.47 8.67 -12.06
CA THR A 19 -14.91 7.33 -11.85
C THR A 19 -15.70 6.55 -10.80
N PHE A 20 -16.07 7.23 -9.71
CA PHE A 20 -16.73 6.63 -8.56
C PHE A 20 -18.09 7.29 -8.33
N ALA A 21 -19.11 6.46 -8.04
CA ALA A 21 -20.41 6.92 -7.59
C ALA A 21 -20.34 7.56 -6.20
N TYR A 22 -19.52 6.99 -5.31
CA TYR A 22 -19.14 7.61 -4.04
C TYR A 22 -17.79 7.07 -3.54
N VAL A 23 -17.14 7.84 -2.67
CA VAL A 23 -16.00 7.41 -1.86
C VAL A 23 -16.28 7.84 -0.42
N ASP A 24 -16.15 6.91 0.52
CA ASP A 24 -16.31 7.19 1.94
C ASP A 24 -15.18 8.10 2.43
N GLN A 25 -15.54 9.20 3.06
CA GLN A 25 -14.57 10.15 3.59
C GLN A 25 -13.82 9.58 4.80
N LYS A 26 -14.47 8.69 5.56
CA LYS A 26 -13.85 7.99 6.67
C LYS A 26 -13.05 6.81 6.11
N PRO A 27 -11.74 6.72 6.42
CA PRO A 27 -10.97 5.56 6.00
C PRO A 27 -11.47 4.30 6.72
N LEU A 28 -11.53 3.20 5.99
CA LEU A 28 -11.71 1.86 6.53
C LEU A 28 -10.49 1.45 7.35
N ALA A 29 -9.29 1.79 6.86
CA ALA A 29 -8.02 1.54 7.51
C ALA A 29 -6.99 2.63 7.17
N SER A 30 -6.00 2.83 8.03
CA SER A 30 -4.90 3.77 7.83
C SER A 30 -3.61 3.12 8.29
N ALA A 31 -2.71 2.83 7.35
CA ALA A 31 -1.39 2.27 7.61
C ALA A 31 -0.33 3.39 7.64
N SER A 32 0.95 3.04 7.73
CA SER A 32 2.08 3.99 7.69
C SER A 32 2.04 4.86 6.42
N ILE A 33 1.99 4.23 5.24
CA ILE A 33 2.16 4.89 3.95
C ILE A 33 0.86 5.34 3.25
N ALA A 34 -0.28 4.75 3.64
CA ALA A 34 -1.53 4.90 2.88
C ALA A 34 -2.78 4.85 3.74
N GLN A 35 -3.88 5.35 3.19
CA GLN A 35 -5.24 5.18 3.72
C GLN A 35 -6.06 4.32 2.77
N VAL A 36 -6.98 3.53 3.30
CA VAL A 36 -7.90 2.69 2.53
C VAL A 36 -9.31 3.22 2.74
N HIS A 37 -9.98 3.55 1.65
CA HIS A 37 -11.34 4.08 1.64
C HIS A 37 -12.28 3.13 0.94
N ARG A 38 -13.49 2.92 1.49
CA ARG A 38 -14.54 2.21 0.77
C ARG A 38 -15.11 3.11 -0.31
N ALA A 39 -15.44 2.56 -1.47
CA ALA A 39 -16.04 3.30 -2.58
C ALA A 39 -16.93 2.39 -3.42
N ARG A 40 -17.62 3.00 -4.37
CA ARG A 40 -18.36 2.30 -5.41
C ARG A 40 -18.06 2.92 -6.77
N LEU A 41 -17.79 2.08 -7.75
CA LEU A 41 -17.59 2.51 -9.13
C LEU A 41 -18.91 2.96 -9.76
N LEU A 42 -18.84 3.77 -10.83
CA LEU A 42 -20.05 4.13 -11.59
C LEU A 42 -20.74 2.92 -12.22
N SER A 43 -20.00 1.84 -12.49
CA SER A 43 -20.53 0.55 -12.95
C SER A 43 -21.28 -0.23 -11.86
N GLY A 44 -21.15 0.16 -10.59
CA GLY A 44 -21.91 -0.38 -9.46
C GLY A 44 -21.11 -1.30 -8.54
N GLU A 45 -19.92 -1.76 -8.91
CA GLU A 45 -19.11 -2.62 -8.04
C GLU A 45 -18.60 -1.87 -6.79
N ASP A 46 -18.69 -2.55 -5.65
CA ASP A 46 -18.09 -2.11 -4.40
C ASP A 46 -16.57 -2.39 -4.42
N VAL A 47 -15.80 -1.35 -4.11
CA VAL A 47 -14.34 -1.37 -4.16
C VAL A 47 -13.74 -0.74 -2.91
N VAL A 48 -12.45 -0.98 -2.72
CA VAL A 48 -11.61 -0.19 -1.81
C VAL A 48 -10.54 0.52 -2.60
N ILE A 49 -10.27 1.77 -2.20
CA ILE A 49 -9.27 2.63 -2.79
C ILE A 49 -8.17 2.83 -1.76
N LYS A 50 -6.99 2.27 -2.03
CA LYS A 50 -5.76 2.52 -1.26
C LYS A 50 -5.08 3.75 -1.84
N VAL A 51 -4.87 4.78 -1.03
CA VAL A 51 -4.33 6.08 -1.44
C VAL A 51 -3.10 6.40 -0.61
N GLN A 52 -1.98 6.70 -1.26
CA GLN A 52 -0.77 7.13 -0.57
C GLN A 52 -1.00 8.46 0.15
N LYS A 53 -0.41 8.58 1.35
CA LYS A 53 -0.38 9.85 2.07
C LYS A 53 0.57 10.82 1.33
N PRO A 54 0.20 12.09 1.14
CA PRO A 54 1.10 13.04 0.48
C PRO A 54 2.42 13.24 1.21
N GLY A 55 3.50 13.34 0.44
CA GLY A 55 4.86 13.54 0.96
C GLY A 55 5.45 12.31 1.66
N ILE A 56 4.78 11.15 1.58
CA ILE A 56 5.28 9.93 2.22
C ILE A 56 6.62 9.49 1.63
N ASP A 57 6.86 9.70 0.33
CA ASP A 57 8.10 9.29 -0.32
C ASP A 57 9.32 10.01 0.26
N GLU A 58 9.25 11.32 0.43
CA GLU A 58 10.32 12.13 1.00
C GLU A 58 10.47 11.88 2.52
N SER A 59 9.37 11.75 3.25
CA SER A 59 9.42 11.40 4.68
C SER A 59 10.10 10.04 4.88
N LEU A 60 9.68 9.02 4.11
CA LEU A 60 10.19 7.66 4.24
C LEU A 60 11.69 7.59 3.86
N LYS A 61 12.11 8.27 2.78
CA LYS A 61 13.54 8.37 2.42
C LYS A 61 14.37 9.00 3.54
N THR A 62 13.85 10.06 4.17
CA THR A 62 14.53 10.76 5.26
C THR A 62 14.65 9.87 6.49
N ASP A 63 13.55 9.26 6.92
CA ASP A 63 13.50 8.39 8.10
C ASP A 63 14.39 7.16 7.93
N LEU A 64 14.33 6.50 6.76
CA LEU A 64 15.16 5.34 6.44
C LEU A 64 16.64 5.72 6.26
N GLY A 65 16.93 6.91 5.74
CA GLY A 65 18.30 7.43 5.65
C GLY A 65 18.90 7.69 7.01
N PHE A 66 18.12 8.23 7.95
CA PHE A 66 18.53 8.41 9.34
C PHE A 66 18.79 7.06 10.02
N LEU A 67 17.88 6.10 9.91
CA LEU A 67 18.05 4.75 10.48
C LEU A 67 19.30 4.06 9.95
N PHE A 68 19.55 4.13 8.64
CA PHE A 68 20.74 3.57 8.03
C PHE A 68 22.02 4.23 8.56
N SER A 69 22.02 5.55 8.71
CA SER A 69 23.17 6.31 9.24
C SER A 69 23.42 5.98 10.71
N ALA A 70 22.37 5.89 11.51
CA ALA A 70 22.45 5.50 12.92
C ALA A 70 22.99 4.07 13.07
N ALA A 71 22.52 3.12 12.25
CA ALA A 71 23.02 1.75 12.24
C ALA A 71 24.52 1.70 11.95
N ARG A 72 25.00 2.48 10.96
CA ARG A 72 26.43 2.58 10.64
C ARG A 72 27.27 3.14 11.78
N ILE A 73 26.78 4.17 12.47
CA ILE A 73 27.47 4.76 13.61
C ILE A 73 27.56 3.75 14.78
N LEU A 74 26.49 3.01 15.05
CA LEU A 74 26.47 1.99 16.11
C LEU A 74 27.44 0.85 15.82
N GLU A 75 27.46 0.34 14.59
CA GLU A 75 28.44 -0.68 14.15
C GLU A 75 29.88 -0.18 14.30
N PHE A 76 30.14 1.10 14.01
CA PHE A 76 31.45 1.71 14.16
C PHE A 76 31.89 1.84 15.64
N ILE A 77 30.98 2.25 16.53
CA ILE A 77 31.28 2.47 17.95
C ILE A 77 31.37 1.14 18.72
N GLN A 78 30.61 0.12 18.31
CA GLN A 78 30.59 -1.20 18.94
C GLN A 78 30.80 -2.31 17.91
N PRO A 79 32.06 -2.73 17.66
CA PRO A 79 32.39 -3.74 16.64
C PRO A 79 31.75 -5.11 16.87
N GLU A 80 31.33 -5.45 18.10
CA GLU A 80 30.57 -6.68 18.35
C GLU A 80 29.22 -6.71 17.59
N TRP A 81 28.67 -5.55 17.26
CA TRP A 81 27.40 -5.40 16.55
C TRP A 81 27.57 -5.47 15.04
N GLU A 82 28.81 -5.36 14.53
CA GLU A 82 29.13 -5.59 13.12
C GLU A 82 28.74 -7.02 12.69
N ARG A 83 28.76 -7.99 13.62
CA ARG A 83 28.27 -9.36 13.39
C ARG A 83 26.77 -9.47 13.15
N THR A 84 25.99 -8.46 13.54
CA THR A 84 24.53 -8.44 13.36
C THR A 84 24.07 -7.78 12.05
N SER A 85 24.99 -7.17 11.28
CA SER A 85 24.70 -6.52 9.99
C SER A 85 23.48 -5.58 10.06
N LEU A 86 23.41 -4.74 11.09
CA LEU A 86 22.30 -3.82 11.31
C LEU A 86 22.15 -2.83 10.17
N SER A 87 23.26 -2.38 9.58
CA SER A 87 23.22 -1.51 8.40
C SER A 87 22.73 -2.26 7.15
N GLY A 88 22.99 -3.56 7.05
CA GLY A 88 22.43 -4.44 6.02
C GLY A 88 20.92 -4.58 6.16
N VAL A 89 20.44 -4.93 7.36
CA VAL A 89 19.00 -5.03 7.66
C VAL A 89 18.28 -3.70 7.41
N ALA A 90 18.88 -2.57 7.83
CA ALA A 90 18.33 -1.25 7.57
C ALA A 90 18.29 -0.92 6.06
N GLY A 91 19.29 -1.38 5.30
CA GLY A 91 19.34 -1.27 3.84
C GLY A 91 18.22 -2.06 3.15
N ASP A 92 18.01 -3.31 3.56
CA ASP A 92 16.96 -4.18 3.02
C ASP A 92 15.56 -3.64 3.36
N LEU A 93 15.36 -3.21 4.61
CA LEU A 93 14.12 -2.55 5.03
C LEU A 93 13.87 -1.30 4.18
N ARG A 94 14.90 -0.49 3.94
CA ARG A 94 14.79 0.70 3.11
C ARG A 94 14.39 0.35 1.68
N ALA A 95 15.02 -0.65 1.08
CA ALA A 95 14.70 -1.09 -0.26
C ALA A 95 13.24 -1.57 -0.34
N SER A 96 12.83 -2.48 0.55
CA SER A 96 11.47 -3.03 0.60
C SER A 96 10.40 -1.95 0.76
N MET A 97 10.59 -1.03 1.70
CA MET A 97 9.65 0.06 1.98
C MET A 97 9.53 1.04 0.80
N LEU A 98 10.63 1.29 0.07
CA LEU A 98 10.59 2.12 -1.15
C LEU A 98 9.90 1.40 -2.31
N GLU A 99 9.92 0.07 -2.36
CA GLU A 99 9.14 -0.68 -3.35
C GLU A 99 7.64 -0.60 -3.12
N GLU A 100 7.19 -0.53 -1.85
CA GLU A 100 5.77 -0.35 -1.50
C GLU A 100 5.19 1.00 -1.93
N LEU A 101 6.03 1.98 -2.27
CA LEU A 101 5.60 3.28 -2.81
C LEU A 101 5.17 3.22 -4.30
N ASP A 102 5.27 2.06 -4.94
CA ASP A 102 4.73 1.87 -6.29
C ASP A 102 3.58 0.87 -6.26
N PHE A 103 2.36 1.40 -6.19
CA PHE A 103 1.18 0.57 -6.18
C PHE A 103 0.94 -0.20 -7.48
N ASN A 104 1.63 0.12 -8.58
CA ASN A 104 1.59 -0.74 -9.77
C ASN A 104 2.30 -2.08 -9.51
N LYS A 105 3.36 -2.08 -8.70
CA LYS A 105 4.03 -3.32 -8.30
C LYS A 105 3.11 -4.16 -7.41
N GLU A 106 2.47 -3.54 -6.43
CA GLU A 106 1.50 -4.21 -5.55
C GLU A 106 0.31 -4.78 -6.33
N ALA A 107 -0.23 -4.00 -7.29
CA ALA A 107 -1.27 -4.43 -8.21
C ALA A 107 -0.85 -5.66 -9.02
N LYS A 108 0.35 -5.64 -9.62
CA LYS A 108 0.88 -6.77 -10.36
C LYS A 108 1.01 -8.03 -9.47
N ASN A 109 1.59 -7.89 -8.29
CA ASN A 109 1.75 -8.99 -7.34
C ASN A 109 0.38 -9.56 -6.92
N THR A 110 -0.61 -8.71 -6.69
CA THR A 110 -1.98 -9.12 -6.35
C THR A 110 -2.63 -9.91 -7.48
N ILE A 111 -2.46 -9.48 -8.73
CA ILE A 111 -2.96 -10.19 -9.92
C ILE A 111 -2.29 -11.56 -10.05
N GLU A 112 -0.97 -11.62 -9.90
CA GLU A 112 -0.21 -12.87 -9.98
C GLU A 112 -0.62 -13.84 -8.86
N PHE A 113 -0.81 -13.34 -7.65
CA PHE A 113 -1.26 -14.15 -6.52
C PHE A 113 -2.70 -14.67 -6.71
N ARG A 114 -3.62 -13.82 -7.19
CA ARG A 114 -4.99 -14.27 -7.52
C ARG A 114 -4.98 -15.35 -8.60
N ARG A 115 -4.15 -15.20 -9.64
CA ARG A 115 -3.98 -16.22 -10.68
C ARG A 115 -3.44 -17.52 -10.10
N PHE A 116 -2.44 -17.45 -9.23
CA PHE A 116 -1.90 -18.63 -8.55
C PHE A 116 -3.00 -19.37 -7.76
N LEU A 117 -3.83 -18.67 -6.99
CA LEU A 117 -4.94 -19.30 -6.24
C LEU A 117 -5.95 -19.99 -7.16
N LEU A 118 -6.24 -19.39 -8.32
CA LEU A 118 -7.11 -20.00 -9.35
C LEU A 118 -6.47 -21.26 -9.92
N ASP A 119 -5.21 -21.18 -10.36
CA ASP A 119 -4.49 -22.28 -11.01
C ASP A 119 -4.28 -23.48 -10.06
N GLN A 120 -4.16 -23.24 -8.76
CA GLN A 120 -4.04 -24.27 -7.73
C GLN A 120 -5.39 -24.75 -7.18
N GLY A 121 -6.51 -24.18 -7.62
CA GLY A 121 -7.85 -24.55 -7.12
C GLY A 121 -8.08 -24.18 -5.64
N LEU A 122 -7.40 -23.13 -5.15
CA LEU A 122 -7.40 -22.71 -3.74
C LEU A 122 -8.39 -21.58 -3.43
N MET A 123 -9.17 -21.12 -4.41
CA MET A 123 -10.10 -19.98 -4.27
C MET A 123 -11.22 -20.20 -3.24
N ASN A 124 -11.47 -21.45 -2.84
CA ASN A 124 -12.42 -21.82 -1.78
C ASN A 124 -11.79 -21.77 -0.38
N VAL A 125 -10.47 -21.67 -0.26
CA VAL A 125 -9.72 -21.63 1.01
C VAL A 125 -9.12 -20.24 1.27
N ALA A 126 -8.70 -19.54 0.22
CA ALA A 126 -8.15 -18.19 0.29
C ALA A 126 -8.71 -17.33 -0.84
N ALA A 127 -8.80 -16.02 -0.60
CA ALA A 127 -9.24 -15.04 -1.58
C ALA A 127 -8.17 -13.96 -1.77
N ALA A 128 -7.98 -13.52 -3.02
CA ALA A 128 -7.22 -12.34 -3.39
C ALA A 128 -8.13 -11.42 -4.22
N PRO A 129 -8.24 -10.12 -3.93
CA PRO A 129 -9.21 -9.24 -4.59
C PRO A 129 -8.89 -9.04 -6.07
N ARG A 130 -9.91 -8.76 -6.88
CA ARG A 130 -9.71 -8.26 -8.25
C ARG A 130 -9.07 -6.88 -8.19
N VAL A 131 -8.05 -6.64 -9.00
CA VAL A 131 -7.47 -5.31 -9.21
C VAL A 131 -8.18 -4.62 -10.37
N TYR A 132 -8.54 -3.35 -10.20
CA TYR A 132 -9.11 -2.51 -11.25
C TYR A 132 -8.01 -1.64 -11.83
N LEU A 133 -7.32 -2.14 -12.86
CA LEU A 133 -6.15 -1.48 -13.44
C LEU A 133 -6.46 -0.10 -14.03
N GLU A 134 -7.65 0.08 -14.60
CA GLU A 134 -8.13 1.36 -15.13
C GLU A 134 -8.25 2.46 -14.05
N TYR A 135 -8.36 2.05 -12.79
CA TYR A 135 -8.49 2.93 -11.62
C TYR A 135 -7.29 2.76 -10.68
N THR A 136 -6.15 2.35 -11.22
CA THR A 136 -4.90 2.14 -10.47
C THR A 136 -3.78 2.94 -11.11
N SER A 137 -2.97 3.57 -10.28
CA SER A 137 -1.81 4.35 -10.62
C SER A 137 -0.68 4.03 -9.65
N LYS A 138 0.41 4.81 -9.71
CA LYS A 138 1.52 4.67 -8.76
C LYS A 138 1.11 4.99 -7.32
N LYS A 139 0.16 5.91 -7.11
CA LYS A 139 -0.23 6.43 -5.78
C LYS A 139 -1.63 6.05 -5.34
N VAL A 140 -2.45 5.51 -6.24
CA VAL A 140 -3.82 5.06 -5.96
C VAL A 140 -4.00 3.64 -6.47
N MET A 141 -4.54 2.74 -5.66
CA MET A 141 -4.84 1.36 -6.06
C MET A 141 -6.28 1.03 -5.76
N THR A 142 -6.99 0.54 -6.77
CA THR A 142 -8.41 0.18 -6.62
C THR A 142 -8.58 -1.34 -6.68
N LEU A 143 -9.22 -1.88 -5.64
CA LEU A 143 -9.39 -3.32 -5.41
C LEU A 143 -10.85 -3.66 -5.18
N GLU A 144 -11.24 -4.89 -5.50
CA GLU A 144 -12.51 -5.48 -5.08
C GLU A 144 -12.65 -5.39 -3.56
N TYR A 145 -13.81 -4.92 -3.10
CA TYR A 145 -14.11 -4.96 -1.68
C TYR A 145 -14.46 -6.39 -1.27
N LEU A 146 -13.59 -6.99 -0.47
CA LEU A 146 -13.86 -8.27 0.17
C LEU A 146 -14.53 -8.02 1.52
N ASN A 147 -15.78 -8.49 1.65
CA ASN A 147 -16.51 -8.41 2.91
C ASN A 147 -16.14 -9.60 3.80
N GLY A 148 -15.57 -9.34 4.97
CA GLY A 148 -15.13 -10.36 5.90
C GLY A 148 -14.91 -9.80 7.30
N VAL A 149 -14.53 -10.67 8.23
CA VAL A 149 -14.18 -10.31 9.60
C VAL A 149 -12.66 -10.28 9.72
N SER A 150 -12.14 -9.28 10.40
CA SER A 150 -10.72 -9.17 10.72
C SER A 150 -10.27 -10.39 11.54
N LEU A 151 -9.09 -10.92 11.24
CA LEU A 151 -8.47 -11.99 12.03
C LEU A 151 -7.92 -11.49 13.37
N LEU A 152 -7.82 -10.18 13.54
CA LEU A 152 -7.25 -9.51 14.72
C LEU A 152 -8.32 -8.92 15.65
N ASP A 153 -9.58 -8.90 15.21
CA ASP A 153 -10.67 -8.41 16.04
C ASP A 153 -11.17 -9.60 16.89
N GLU A 154 -10.99 -9.51 18.21
CA GLU A 154 -11.54 -10.45 19.21
C GLU A 154 -13.07 -10.30 19.38
#